data_AF-A0AAU7C7Z1-F1
#
_entry.id   AF-A0AAU7C7Z1-F1
#
_cell.length_a   1.000
_cell.length_b   1.000
_cell.length_c   1.000
_cell.angle_alpha   90.00
_cell.angle_beta   90.00
_cell.angle_gamma   90.00
#
_symmetry.space_group_name_H-M   'P 1'
#
loop_
_entity.id
_entity.type
_entity.pdbx_description
1 polymer ?
#
loop_
_entity_poly.entity_id
_entity_poly.type
_entity_poly.pdbx_seq_one_letter_code
_entity_poly.pdbx_strand_id
1 'polypeptide(L)'
;MGFLDALRHALTADSESKREASAIPLVVEPGGIVEESGADAGPAGPPAPAGQYDRAQWHKKLKRILDELPASKTEWDDLMYEARALEFDPEWVVRTQYEEFQLLVRRIVSDRIVTEPEHRKLDLARELLGVSEAQAEAAVHAIVAEAESFFGKPVRDA
;
A
#
# COMPACT_ATOMS: atom_id res chain seq x y z
N MET A 1 19.39 10.85 8.25
CA MET A 1 18.06 11.30 7.83
C MET A 1 17.20 10.07 7.94
N GLY A 2 16.16 10.07 8.78
CA GLY A 2 15.32 8.89 9.00
C GLY A 2 14.26 8.73 7.90
N PHE A 3 13.75 7.51 7.69
CA PHE A 3 12.67 7.18 6.76
C PHE A 3 11.47 8.13 6.90
N LEU A 4 11.13 8.48 8.15
CA LEU A 4 10.06 9.42 8.46
C LEU A 4 10.37 10.86 8.01
N ASP A 5 11.63 11.30 8.10
CA ASP A 5 12.04 12.60 7.57
C ASP A 5 12.01 12.62 6.04
N ALA A 6 12.38 11.51 5.39
CA ALA A 6 12.30 11.37 3.94
C ALA A 6 10.85 11.36 3.45
N LEU A 7 9.95 10.65 4.16
CA LEU A 7 8.51 10.66 3.89
C LEU A 7 7.92 12.07 4.05
N ARG A 8 8.22 12.78 5.15
CA ARG A 8 7.79 14.18 5.32
C ARG A 8 8.37 15.11 4.25
N HIS A 9 9.63 14.94 3.89
CA HIS A 9 10.26 15.74 2.83
C HIS A 9 9.63 15.46 1.47
N ALA A 10 9.28 14.20 1.18
CA ALA A 10 8.54 13.82 -0.04
C ALA A 10 7.20 14.56 -0.13
N LEU A 11 6.49 14.65 0.99
CA LEU A 11 5.15 15.28 1.09
C LEU A 11 5.22 16.81 1.12
N THR A 12 6.33 17.39 1.60
CA THR A 12 6.48 18.84 1.77
C THR A 12 7.14 19.52 0.56
N ALA A 13 8.08 18.85 -0.12
CA ALA A 13 8.92 19.47 -1.16
C ALA A 13 8.14 19.94 -2.41
N ASP A 14 6.97 19.35 -2.72
CA ASP A 14 6.14 19.82 -3.85
C ASP A 14 5.15 20.93 -3.46
N SER A 15 4.86 21.10 -2.16
CA SER A 15 3.97 22.16 -1.67
C SER A 15 4.57 23.57 -1.80
N GLU A 16 5.90 23.70 -1.79
CA GLU A 16 6.58 24.99 -1.97
C GLU A 16 6.81 25.36 -3.44
N SER A 17 6.97 24.39 -4.34
CA SER A 17 7.20 24.62 -5.77
C SER A 17 5.95 25.08 -6.54
N LYS A 18 4.75 24.96 -5.96
CA LYS A 18 3.46 25.18 -6.65
C LYS A 18 2.71 26.45 -6.22
N ARG A 19 3.40 27.52 -5.81
CA ARG A 19 2.79 28.86 -5.59
C ARG A 19 2.91 29.83 -6.77
N GLU A 20 3.66 29.49 -7.82
CA GLU A 20 3.77 30.32 -9.04
C GLU A 20 3.48 29.50 -10.30
N ALA A 21 2.21 29.16 -10.53
CA ALA A 21 1.75 28.86 -11.89
C ALA A 21 0.23 29.12 -11.99
N SER A 22 -0.05 30.21 -12.71
CA SER A 22 -1.36 30.80 -12.94
C SER A 22 -2.28 29.93 -13.80
N ALA A 23 -3.58 30.00 -13.46
CA ALA A 23 -4.77 29.99 -14.31
C ALA A 23 -4.80 29.17 -15.62
N ILE A 24 -5.65 28.12 -15.64
CA ILE A 24 -6.43 27.74 -16.83
C ILE A 24 -7.84 27.30 -16.37
N PRO A 25 -8.93 27.84 -16.94
CA PRO A 25 -10.28 27.33 -16.68
C PRO A 25 -10.60 26.18 -17.64
N LEU A 26 -11.16 25.08 -17.12
CA LEU A 26 -11.75 24.03 -17.96
C LEU A 26 -13.20 23.81 -17.53
N VAL A 27 -14.09 24.28 -18.41
CA VAL A 27 -15.49 23.86 -18.51
C VAL A 27 -15.52 22.60 -19.37
N VAL A 28 -16.27 21.57 -18.96
CA VAL A 28 -17.18 20.75 -19.81
C VAL A 28 -17.95 19.76 -18.93
N GLU A 29 -19.20 19.58 -19.33
CA GLU A 29 -20.40 19.06 -18.67
C GLU A 29 -20.55 17.51 -18.53
N PRO A 30 -21.62 17.03 -17.86
CA PRO A 30 -21.75 15.67 -17.32
C PRO A 30 -22.46 14.70 -18.28
N GLY A 31 -22.14 13.41 -18.20
CA GLY A 31 -22.90 12.40 -18.93
C GLY A 31 -22.50 10.96 -18.62
N GLY A 32 -23.50 10.13 -18.30
CA GLY A 32 -23.44 8.68 -18.51
C GLY A 32 -23.44 7.81 -17.24
N ILE A 33 -24.57 7.76 -16.55
CA ILE A 33 -24.96 6.58 -15.75
C ILE A 33 -25.15 5.39 -16.69
N VAL A 34 -24.37 4.33 -16.49
CA VAL A 34 -24.71 2.98 -16.98
C VAL A 34 -24.77 2.09 -15.75
N GLU A 35 -25.99 1.85 -15.27
CA GLU A 35 -26.31 0.63 -14.55
C GLU A 35 -26.20 -0.53 -15.55
N GLU A 36 -25.34 -1.50 -15.25
CA GLU A 36 -25.54 -2.87 -15.73
C GLU A 36 -25.43 -3.80 -14.51
N SER A 37 -26.58 -4.00 -13.88
CA SER A 37 -26.83 -5.10 -12.96
C SER A 37 -27.07 -6.35 -13.81
N GLY A 38 -26.13 -7.28 -13.76
CA GLY A 38 -26.18 -8.56 -14.48
C GLY A 38 -25.38 -9.61 -13.74
N ALA A 39 -26.08 -10.53 -13.09
CA ALA A 39 -25.55 -11.59 -12.27
C ALA A 39 -24.57 -12.50 -13.04
N ASP A 40 -23.30 -12.53 -12.62
CA ASP A 40 -22.36 -13.60 -12.98
C ASP A 40 -22.29 -14.62 -11.84
N ALA A 41 -23.23 -15.57 -11.88
CA ALA A 41 -23.06 -16.85 -11.22
C ALA A 41 -22.23 -17.75 -12.16
N GLY A 42 -20.95 -17.42 -12.32
CA GLY A 42 -19.95 -18.26 -12.98
C GLY A 42 -19.59 -19.49 -12.13
N PRO A 43 -19.26 -20.63 -12.75
CA PRO A 43 -19.15 -21.93 -12.07
C PRO A 43 -18.01 -21.91 -11.06
N ALA A 44 -18.23 -22.56 -9.91
CA ALA A 44 -17.18 -22.86 -8.94
C ALA A 44 -16.00 -23.49 -9.69
N GLY A 45 -14.94 -22.71 -9.87
CA GLY A 45 -13.74 -23.11 -10.58
C GLY A 45 -13.13 -24.38 -9.97
N PRO A 46 -12.31 -25.12 -10.74
CA PRO A 46 -11.66 -26.32 -10.24
C PRO A 46 -10.96 -26.02 -8.91
N PRO A 47 -10.97 -26.96 -7.95
CA PRO A 47 -10.34 -26.75 -6.65
C PRO A 47 -8.88 -26.35 -6.90
N ALA A 48 -8.49 -25.20 -6.33
CA ALA A 48 -7.14 -24.70 -6.46
C ALA A 48 -6.15 -25.80 -6.00
N PRO A 49 -5.04 -26.01 -6.71
CA PRO A 49 -4.05 -27.01 -6.30
C PRO A 49 -3.63 -26.74 -4.86
N ALA A 50 -3.37 -27.80 -4.09
CA ALA A 50 -3.30 -27.78 -2.62
C ALA A 50 -2.50 -26.60 -2.01
N GLY A 51 -1.45 -26.09 -2.67
CA GLY A 51 -0.68 -24.93 -2.18
C GLY A 51 -1.23 -23.53 -2.51
N GLN A 52 -2.16 -23.37 -3.46
CA GLN A 52 -2.72 -22.06 -3.79
C GLN A 52 -3.67 -21.54 -2.71
N TYR A 53 -4.47 -22.43 -2.11
CA TYR A 53 -5.34 -22.06 -1.00
C TYR A 53 -4.50 -21.58 0.20
N ASP A 54 -3.45 -22.32 0.54
CA ASP A 54 -2.56 -21.99 1.66
C ASP A 54 -1.86 -20.64 1.44
N ARG A 55 -1.34 -20.39 0.22
CA ARG A 55 -0.74 -19.08 -0.13
C ARG A 55 -1.75 -17.94 -0.02
N ALA A 56 -2.98 -18.14 -0.45
CA ALA A 56 -4.03 -17.12 -0.34
C ALA A 56 -4.43 -16.84 1.11
N GLN A 57 -4.51 -17.87 1.96
CA GLN A 57 -4.80 -17.69 3.39
C GLN A 57 -3.65 -16.96 4.09
N TRP A 58 -2.41 -17.36 3.78
CA TRP A 58 -1.22 -16.71 4.32
C TRP A 58 -1.15 -15.24 3.91
N HIS A 59 -1.38 -14.93 2.63
CA HIS A 59 -1.40 -13.54 2.14
C HIS A 59 -2.51 -12.70 2.80
N LYS A 60 -3.70 -13.27 3.02
CA LYS A 60 -4.77 -12.61 3.79
C LYS A 60 -4.34 -12.30 5.22
N LYS A 61 -3.64 -13.22 5.90
CA LYS A 61 -3.12 -13.00 7.25
C LYS A 61 -2.06 -11.91 7.25
N LEU A 62 -1.11 -11.93 6.31
CA LEU A 62 -0.11 -10.88 6.12
C LEU A 62 -0.77 -9.50 6.01
N LYS A 63 -1.73 -9.36 5.09
CA LYS A 63 -2.48 -8.11 4.90
C LYS A 63 -3.14 -7.65 6.20
N ARG A 64 -3.85 -8.55 6.89
CA ARG A 64 -4.50 -8.22 8.17
C ARG A 64 -3.48 -7.72 9.20
N ILE A 65 -2.36 -8.42 9.34
CA ILE A 65 -1.31 -8.01 10.28
C ILE A 65 -0.84 -6.60 9.94
N LEU A 66 -0.50 -6.31 8.69
CA LEU A 66 -0.04 -4.97 8.30
C LEU A 66 -1.10 -3.88 8.50
N ASP A 67 -2.37 -4.18 8.22
CA ASP A 67 -3.49 -3.25 8.38
C ASP A 67 -3.76 -2.90 9.86
N GLU A 68 -3.57 -3.87 10.78
CA GLU A 68 -3.88 -3.76 12.21
C GLU A 68 -2.69 -3.31 13.08
N LEU A 69 -1.55 -2.94 12.48
CA LEU A 69 -0.41 -2.42 13.22
C LEU A 69 -0.78 -1.16 14.02
N PRO A 70 -0.28 -1.02 15.27
CA PRO A 70 0.72 -1.86 15.93
C PRO A 70 0.17 -3.10 16.67
N ALA A 71 -1.14 -3.26 16.79
CA ALA A 71 -1.76 -4.23 17.69
C ALA A 71 -1.48 -5.69 17.31
N SER A 72 -1.40 -5.96 16.01
CA SER A 72 -1.14 -7.28 15.41
C SER A 72 0.33 -7.70 15.38
N LYS A 73 1.26 -6.87 15.85
CA LYS A 73 2.71 -7.11 15.75
C LYS A 73 3.13 -8.47 16.34
N THR A 74 2.45 -8.92 17.40
CA THR A 74 2.74 -10.19 18.08
C THR A 74 2.44 -11.42 17.22
N GLU A 75 1.62 -11.28 16.18
CA GLU A 75 1.22 -12.38 15.28
C GLU A 75 2.23 -12.61 14.14
N TRP A 76 3.26 -11.76 14.04
CA TRP A 76 4.25 -11.82 12.97
C TRP A 76 5.06 -13.11 12.97
N ASP A 77 5.55 -13.54 14.14
CA ASP A 77 6.35 -14.75 14.26
C ASP A 77 5.55 -16.01 13.90
N ASP A 78 4.26 -16.03 14.23
CA ASP A 78 3.34 -17.10 13.86
C ASP A 78 3.12 -17.15 12.35
N LEU A 79 2.91 -15.99 11.70
CA LEU A 79 2.81 -15.91 10.23
C LEU A 79 4.08 -16.45 9.55
N MET A 80 5.26 -16.09 10.06
CA MET A 80 6.54 -16.54 9.51
C MET A 80 6.80 -18.02 9.80
N TYR A 81 6.33 -18.53 10.93
CA TYR A 81 6.34 -19.97 11.22
C TYR A 81 5.45 -20.73 10.25
N GLU A 82 4.24 -20.25 9.96
CA GLU A 82 3.34 -20.86 8.98
C GLU A 82 3.98 -20.95 7.59
N ALA A 83 4.62 -19.89 7.10
CA ALA A 83 5.30 -19.90 5.81
C ALA A 83 6.39 -20.99 5.74
N ARG A 84 7.15 -21.18 6.82
CA ARG A 84 8.19 -22.23 6.91
C ARG A 84 7.59 -23.62 7.02
N ALA A 85 6.52 -23.79 7.80
CA ALA A 85 5.86 -25.08 7.99
C ALA A 85 5.18 -25.57 6.71
N LEU A 86 4.69 -24.65 5.88
CA LEU A 86 4.08 -24.93 4.57
C LEU A 86 5.11 -24.95 3.43
N GLU A 87 6.41 -24.84 3.76
CA GLU A 87 7.53 -24.87 2.82
C GLU A 87 7.35 -23.90 1.64
N PHE A 88 6.83 -22.71 1.93
CA PHE A 88 6.73 -21.67 0.91
C PHE A 88 8.11 -21.25 0.43
N ASP A 89 8.18 -20.99 -0.87
CA ASP A 89 9.37 -20.43 -1.50
C ASP A 89 9.76 -19.11 -0.81
N PRO A 90 10.96 -19.01 -0.23
CA PRO A 90 11.41 -17.80 0.46
C PRO A 90 11.40 -16.56 -0.43
N GLU A 91 11.72 -16.70 -1.72
CA GLU A 91 11.70 -15.56 -2.65
C GLU A 91 10.27 -15.07 -2.88
N TRP A 92 9.32 -16.00 -3.04
CA TRP A 92 7.90 -15.67 -3.10
C TRP A 92 7.42 -14.95 -1.84
N VAL A 93 7.79 -15.43 -0.65
CA VAL A 93 7.41 -14.80 0.63
C VAL A 93 7.91 -13.35 0.70
N VAL A 94 9.20 -13.13 0.43
CA VAL A 94 9.80 -11.78 0.47
C VAL A 94 9.16 -10.86 -0.57
N ARG A 95 8.91 -11.36 -1.79
CA ARG A 95 8.24 -10.58 -2.83
C ARG A 95 6.83 -10.18 -2.40
N THR A 96 6.04 -11.12 -1.90
CA THR A 96 4.66 -10.85 -1.45
C THR A 96 4.61 -9.90 -0.24
N GLN A 97 5.57 -10.00 0.68
CA GLN A 97 5.75 -9.03 1.76
C GLN A 97 5.97 -7.61 1.25
N TYR A 98 6.87 -7.46 0.27
CA TYR A 98 7.17 -6.15 -0.31
C TYR A 98 6.01 -5.59 -1.15
N GLU A 99 5.31 -6.44 -1.91
CA GLU A 99 4.09 -6.06 -2.64
C GLU A 99 3.01 -5.54 -1.68
N GLU A 100 2.78 -6.23 -0.55
CA GLU A 100 1.78 -5.79 0.42
C GLU A 100 2.19 -4.50 1.13
N PHE A 101 3.48 -4.29 1.37
CA PHE A 101 4.00 -2.99 1.85
C PHE A 101 3.66 -1.86 0.88
N GLN A 102 3.88 -2.04 -0.43
CA GLN A 102 3.51 -1.04 -1.43
C GLN A 102 2.01 -0.77 -1.46
N LEU A 103 1.18 -1.79 -1.29
CA LEU A 103 -0.28 -1.63 -1.21
C LEU A 103 -0.72 -0.88 0.06
N LEU A 104 -0.04 -1.11 1.18
CA LEU A 104 -0.26 -0.33 2.41
C LEU A 104 0.06 1.15 2.19
N VAL A 105 1.21 1.46 1.57
CA VAL A 105 1.59 2.84 1.22
C VAL A 105 0.53 3.48 0.31
N ARG A 106 0.10 2.80 -0.75
CA ARG A 106 -0.96 3.29 -1.66
C ARG A 106 -2.25 3.61 -0.91
N ARG A 107 -2.65 2.75 0.03
CA ARG A 107 -3.87 2.98 0.82
C ARG A 107 -3.75 4.22 1.70
N ILE A 108 -2.61 4.39 2.37
CA ILE A 108 -2.36 5.56 3.23
C ILE A 108 -2.37 6.86 2.42
N VAL A 109 -1.75 6.88 1.23
CA VAL A 109 -1.74 8.10 0.41
C VAL A 109 -3.06 8.35 -0.34
N SER A 110 -4.00 7.41 -0.34
CA SER A 110 -5.25 7.51 -1.10
C SER A 110 -6.13 8.68 -0.64
N ASP A 111 -6.15 8.96 0.66
CA ASP A 111 -6.88 10.10 1.24
C ASP A 111 -6.12 11.42 1.09
N ARG A 112 -4.90 11.37 0.53
CA ARG A 112 -3.98 12.49 0.29
C ARG A 112 -3.58 13.26 1.55
N ILE A 113 -3.88 12.73 2.72
CA ILE A 113 -3.53 13.27 4.02
C ILE A 113 -2.90 12.13 4.81
N VAL A 114 -1.61 12.25 5.12
CA VAL A 114 -0.88 11.26 5.90
C VAL A 114 -0.74 11.78 7.32
N THR A 115 -1.28 11.02 8.27
CA THR A 115 -1.29 11.33 9.70
C THR A 115 -0.11 10.69 10.42
N GLU A 116 0.31 11.25 11.55
CA GLU A 116 1.40 10.70 12.37
C GLU A 116 1.20 9.21 12.76
N PRO A 117 -0.02 8.71 13.07
CA PRO A 117 -0.25 7.28 13.24
C PRO A 117 0.05 6.44 11.99
N GLU A 118 -0.20 6.97 10.78
CA GLU A 118 0.08 6.28 9.52
C GLU A 118 1.57 6.27 9.20
N HIS A 119 2.29 7.36 9.50
CA HIS A 119 3.75 7.41 9.49
C HIS A 119 4.34 6.29 10.36
N ARG A 120 3.87 6.18 11.61
CA ARG A 120 4.32 5.13 12.53
C ARG A 120 3.95 3.73 12.03
N LYS A 121 2.78 3.57 11.42
CA LYS A 121 2.36 2.30 10.83
C LYS A 121 3.32 1.87 9.71
N LEU A 122 3.68 2.79 8.82
CA LEU A 122 4.63 2.52 7.72
C LEU A 122 6.03 2.16 8.24
N ASP A 123 6.51 2.87 9.27
CA ASP A 123 7.82 2.56 9.85
C ASP A 123 7.83 1.19 10.55
N LEU A 124 6.79 0.86 11.31
CA LEU A 124 6.64 -0.46 11.91
C LEU A 124 6.53 -1.58 10.87
N ALA A 125 5.78 -1.34 9.78
CA ALA A 125 5.69 -2.29 8.67
C ALA A 125 7.07 -2.50 8.01
N ARG A 126 7.82 -1.43 7.74
CA ARG A 126 9.18 -1.48 7.20
C ARG A 126 10.10 -2.32 8.09
N GLU A 127 10.10 -2.07 9.40
CA GLU A 127 10.91 -2.82 10.36
C GLU A 127 10.56 -4.30 10.39
N LEU A 128 9.26 -4.64 10.45
CA LEU A 128 8.80 -6.03 10.49
C LEU A 128 9.19 -6.82 9.25
N LEU A 129 9.06 -6.18 8.09
CA LEU A 129 9.35 -6.80 6.79
C LEU A 129 10.86 -6.81 6.47
N GLY A 130 11.69 -6.15 7.29
CA GLY A 130 13.13 -6.01 7.02
C GLY A 130 13.43 -5.19 5.77
N VAL A 131 12.51 -4.32 5.35
CA VAL A 131 12.70 -3.44 4.19
C VAL A 131 13.72 -2.37 4.56
N SER A 132 14.75 -2.21 3.74
CA SER A 132 15.74 -1.17 4.00
C SER A 132 15.10 0.22 3.88
N GLU A 133 15.61 1.18 4.63
CA GLU A 133 15.17 2.58 4.57
C GLU A 133 15.17 3.12 3.13
N ALA A 134 16.25 2.91 2.37
CA ALA A 134 16.34 3.33 0.97
C ALA A 134 15.27 2.69 0.07
N GLN A 135 14.92 1.42 0.28
CA GLN A 135 13.86 0.76 -0.48
C GLN A 135 12.48 1.31 -0.12
N ALA A 136 12.23 1.55 1.17
CA ALA A 136 10.99 2.10 1.65
C ALA A 136 10.79 3.54 1.13
N GLU A 137 11.83 4.37 1.19
CA GLU A 137 11.82 5.73 0.62
C GLU A 137 11.52 5.72 -0.87
N ALA A 138 12.22 4.89 -1.65
CA ALA A 138 11.98 4.79 -3.08
C ALA A 138 10.55 4.36 -3.42
N ALA A 139 9.99 3.40 -2.67
CA ALA A 139 8.61 2.95 -2.86
C ALA A 139 7.61 4.06 -2.55
N VAL A 140 7.79 4.77 -1.42
CA VAL A 140 6.98 5.91 -1.02
C VAL A 140 7.01 7.00 -2.08
N HIS A 141 8.20 7.44 -2.51
CA HIS A 141 8.34 8.50 -3.50
C HIS A 141 7.65 8.15 -4.82
N ALA A 142 7.84 6.92 -5.30
CA ALA A 142 7.20 6.45 -6.52
C ALA A 142 5.66 6.46 -6.41
N ILE A 143 5.13 5.99 -5.27
CA ILE A 143 3.68 5.90 -5.04
C ILE A 143 3.05 7.28 -4.81
N VAL A 144 3.71 8.18 -4.08
CA VAL A 144 3.25 9.56 -3.91
C VAL A 144 3.20 10.26 -5.26
N ALA A 145 4.26 10.16 -6.07
CA ALA A 145 4.26 10.74 -7.41
C ALA A 145 3.17 10.16 -8.32
N GLU A 146 2.90 8.85 -8.25
CA GLU A 146 1.79 8.20 -8.93
C GLU A 146 0.43 8.78 -8.48
N ALA A 147 0.22 8.90 -7.17
CA ALA A 147 -1.01 9.44 -6.60
C ALA A 147 -1.23 10.92 -6.98
N GLU A 148 -0.20 11.75 -6.91
CA GLU A 148 -0.30 13.16 -7.28
C GLU A 148 -0.61 13.37 -8.76
N SER A 149 0.01 12.55 -9.62
CA SER A 149 -0.31 12.51 -11.05
C SER A 149 -1.76 12.10 -11.30
N PHE A 150 -2.26 11.10 -10.56
CA PHE A 150 -3.63 10.61 -10.69
C PHE A 150 -4.68 11.63 -10.18
N PHE A 151 -4.44 12.25 -9.02
CA PHE A 151 -5.40 13.16 -8.38
C PHE A 151 -5.25 14.63 -8.81
N GLY A 152 -4.14 14.99 -9.48
CA GLY A 152 -3.81 16.36 -9.88
C GLY A 152 -3.55 17.33 -8.72
N LYS A 153 -3.41 16.80 -7.49
CA LYS A 153 -3.27 17.56 -6.24
C LYS A 153 -2.21 16.89 -5.36
N PRO A 154 -1.43 17.67 -4.59
CA PRO A 154 -0.39 17.12 -3.74
C PRO A 154 -0.97 16.26 -2.61
N VAL A 155 -0.21 15.25 -2.20
CA VAL A 155 -0.41 14.51 -0.94
C VAL A 155 0.23 15.35 0.18
N ARG A 156 -0.42 15.45 1.33
CA ARG A 156 -0.02 16.34 2.42
C ARG A 156 0.15 15.58 3.72
N ASP A 157 1.00 16.13 4.59
CA ASP A 157 1.00 15.77 6.01
C ASP A 157 -0.11 16.51 6.78
N ALA A 158 -0.69 15.83 7.77
CA ALA A 158 -1.65 16.38 8.73
C ALA A 158 -1.00 17.00 9.97
#